data_AF-A0A5P9NVZ5-F1
#
_entry.id   AF-A0A5P9NVZ5-F1
#
_cell.length_a   1.000
_cell.length_b   1.000
_cell.length_c   1.000
_cell.angle_alpha   90.00
_cell.angle_beta   90.00
_cell.angle_gamma   90.00
#
_symmetry.space_group_name_H-M   'P 1'
#
loop_
_entity.id
_entity.type
_entity.pdbx_description
1 polymer ?
#
loop_
_entity_poly.entity_id
_entity_poly.type
_entity_poly.pdbx_seq_one_letter_code
_entity_poly.pdbx_strand_id
1 'polypeptide(L)'
;MIPQKSDSGDRFDSPIFGSYLAGLWEGDGHIILPKYNQQGKIINTPCLAITFVDNDLLLVENLVSKYGGWIRFKTKQNAIVWTVTKQSDLIKLVRFINGYLRTPKIYELNLLISYLNEKFDANIVNHSMDISLLSNNYWLAGFIDADGGFKVRYSQKRIDELTKKVLSKERIEVRFALEQRQDHPKNQASYQDIMKQIADYLSVNLRISHHNGKNYWIVEVFSVIKLQLLVDYLNIYPLLTAKSNDYRDWLKVFELVKTNKHLTESGKSIIENIKSNMNRKRTVFDWSHIK
;
A
#
# COMPACT_ATOMS: atom_id res chain seq x y z
N MET A 1 18.72 17.95 4.21
CA MET A 1 19.84 17.17 4.77
C MET A 1 19.43 15.71 4.66
N ILE A 2 19.95 15.01 3.64
CA ILE A 2 19.57 13.62 3.33
C ILE A 2 20.18 12.74 4.43
N PRO A 3 19.42 11.84 5.09
CA PRO A 3 20.04 10.91 6.01
C PRO A 3 20.97 10.00 5.21
N GLN A 4 22.26 10.06 5.53
CA GLN A 4 23.23 9.11 5.01
C GLN A 4 22.80 7.69 5.41
N LYS A 5 23.00 6.74 4.50
CA LYS A 5 22.91 5.31 4.79
C LYS A 5 23.94 4.95 5.88
N SER A 6 23.50 4.94 7.12
CA SER A 6 24.00 4.11 8.21
C SER A 6 22.75 3.41 8.77
N ASP A 7 22.58 2.12 8.62
CA ASP A 7 23.27 1.16 9.47
C ASP A 7 23.14 -0.25 8.88
N SER A 8 24.11 -1.11 9.19
CA SER A 8 24.09 -2.56 8.94
C SER A 8 23.11 -3.31 9.87
N GLY A 9 22.02 -2.67 10.27
CA GLY A 9 20.94 -3.26 11.05
C GLY A 9 19.86 -3.85 10.16
N ASP A 10 19.15 -4.87 10.65
CA ASP A 10 17.95 -5.38 10.00
C ASP A 10 16.97 -4.22 9.78
N ARG A 11 16.52 -4.02 8.53
CA ARG A 11 15.60 -2.94 8.16
C ARG A 11 14.28 -2.96 8.95
N PHE A 12 13.90 -4.13 9.46
CA PHE A 12 12.73 -4.31 10.32
C PHE A 12 12.95 -3.78 11.76
N ASP A 13 14.20 -3.46 12.15
CA ASP A 13 14.54 -2.88 13.46
C ASP A 13 14.60 -1.35 13.48
N SER A 14 14.57 -0.70 12.31
CA SER A 14 14.61 0.75 12.28
C SER A 14 13.33 1.34 12.89
N PRO A 15 13.40 2.29 13.84
CA PRO A 15 12.21 2.92 14.41
C PRO A 15 11.27 3.52 13.35
N ILE A 16 11.83 3.99 12.24
CA ILE A 16 11.06 4.55 11.13
C ILE A 16 10.26 3.48 10.37
N PHE A 17 10.58 2.20 10.51
CA PHE A 17 9.82 1.10 9.90
C PHE A 17 8.41 1.00 10.48
N GLY A 18 8.17 1.50 11.69
CA GLY A 18 6.83 1.69 12.24
C GLY A 18 5.92 2.50 11.32
N SER A 19 6.48 3.48 10.59
CA SER A 19 5.73 4.25 9.59
C SER A 19 5.29 3.42 8.38
N TYR A 20 6.12 2.49 7.92
CA TYR A 20 5.76 1.56 6.84
C TYR A 20 4.55 0.70 7.26
N LEU A 21 4.64 0.07 8.44
CA LEU A 21 3.55 -0.77 8.96
C LEU A 21 2.28 0.04 9.24
N ALA A 22 2.41 1.29 9.69
CA ALA A 22 1.28 2.20 9.84
C ALA A 22 0.56 2.41 8.50
N GLY A 23 1.29 2.79 7.43
CA GLY A 23 0.69 2.97 6.11
C GLY A 23 0.06 1.71 5.55
N LEU A 24 0.73 0.57 5.69
CA LEU A 24 0.21 -0.73 5.25
C LEU A 24 -1.06 -1.15 6.00
N TRP A 25 -1.07 -0.99 7.34
CA TRP A 25 -2.25 -1.26 8.16
C TRP A 25 -3.38 -0.27 7.84
N GLU A 26 -3.06 0.99 7.52
CA GLU A 26 -4.09 1.96 7.17
C GLU A 26 -4.80 1.64 5.84
N GLY A 27 -4.15 0.95 4.91
CA GLY A 27 -4.83 0.38 3.74
C GLY A 27 -5.58 -0.91 4.07
N ASP A 28 -4.85 -1.99 4.40
CA ASP A 28 -5.39 -3.37 4.47
C ASP A 28 -5.66 -3.92 5.87
N GLY A 29 -5.37 -3.10 6.89
CA GLY A 29 -5.53 -3.46 8.29
C GLY A 29 -6.94 -3.27 8.85
N HIS A 30 -7.20 -4.01 9.92
CA HIS A 30 -8.40 -3.85 10.75
C HIS A 30 -8.08 -4.12 12.22
N ILE A 31 -8.92 -3.57 13.11
CA ILE A 31 -8.92 -3.87 14.53
C ILE A 31 -10.21 -4.59 14.90
N ILE A 32 -10.08 -5.65 15.71
CA ILE A 32 -11.20 -6.22 16.44
C ILE A 32 -11.12 -5.65 17.86
N LEU A 33 -12.07 -4.79 18.22
CA LEU A 33 -12.20 -4.24 19.58
C LEU A 33 -12.87 -5.27 20.51
N PRO A 34 -12.67 -5.16 21.84
CA PRO A 34 -13.39 -5.98 22.81
C PRO A 34 -14.91 -5.78 22.69
N LYS A 35 -15.65 -6.88 22.71
CA LYS A 35 -17.10 -6.97 22.78
C LYS A 35 -17.46 -7.56 24.13
N TYR A 36 -18.48 -7.00 24.75
CA TYR A 36 -18.94 -7.39 26.08
C TYR A 36 -20.34 -8.00 26.00
N ASN A 37 -20.59 -9.05 26.79
CA ASN A 37 -21.95 -9.53 26.99
C ASN A 37 -22.72 -8.61 27.96
N GLN A 38 -23.99 -8.93 28.21
CA GLN A 38 -24.85 -8.18 29.14
C GLN A 38 -24.29 -8.15 30.58
N GLN A 39 -23.43 -9.09 30.95
CA GLN A 39 -22.77 -9.18 32.25
C GLN A 39 -21.41 -8.47 32.29
N GLY A 40 -21.03 -7.74 31.24
CA GLY A 40 -19.75 -7.01 31.18
C GLY A 40 -18.51 -7.90 30.98
N LYS A 41 -18.68 -9.18 30.63
CA LYS A 41 -17.57 -10.09 30.30
C LYS A 41 -17.22 -9.98 28.83
N ILE A 42 -15.91 -9.92 28.53
CA ILE A 42 -15.39 -9.97 27.16
C ILE A 42 -15.75 -11.32 26.52
N ILE A 43 -16.28 -11.27 25.29
CA ILE A 43 -16.72 -12.45 24.52
C ILE A 43 -15.92 -12.70 23.23
N ASN A 44 -14.90 -11.90 22.94
CA ASN A 44 -14.03 -12.06 21.79
C ASN A 44 -12.58 -11.73 22.16
N THR A 45 -11.65 -12.03 21.26
CA THR A 45 -10.24 -11.66 21.43
C THR A 45 -9.96 -10.39 20.64
N PRO A 46 -9.60 -9.27 21.30
CA PRO A 46 -9.16 -8.07 20.60
C PRO A 46 -7.90 -8.35 19.79
N CYS A 47 -7.79 -7.74 18.61
CA CYS A 47 -6.62 -7.94 17.77
C CYS A 47 -6.36 -6.73 16.87
N LEU A 48 -5.12 -6.66 16.40
CA LEU A 48 -4.71 -5.90 15.22
C LEU A 48 -4.33 -6.90 14.13
N ALA A 49 -4.86 -6.71 12.93
CA ALA A 49 -4.61 -7.61 11.82
C ALA A 49 -4.42 -6.87 10.49
N ILE A 50 -3.65 -7.47 9.58
CA ILE A 50 -3.45 -6.99 8.20
C ILE A 50 -3.75 -8.15 7.25
N THR A 51 -4.52 -7.87 6.20
CA THR A 51 -4.82 -8.85 5.15
C THR A 51 -3.84 -8.67 4.00
N PHE A 52 -3.34 -9.77 3.45
CA PHE A 52 -2.43 -9.79 2.31
C PHE A 52 -2.94 -10.78 1.26
N VAL A 53 -2.40 -10.69 0.04
CA VAL A 53 -2.57 -11.74 -0.96
C VAL A 53 -1.66 -12.93 -0.62
N ASP A 54 -2.01 -14.14 -1.05
CA ASP A 54 -1.23 -15.35 -0.73
C ASP A 54 0.24 -15.27 -1.16
N ASN A 55 0.53 -14.54 -2.25
CA ASN A 55 1.90 -14.38 -2.74
C ASN A 55 2.81 -13.66 -1.74
N ASP A 56 2.27 -12.89 -0.79
CA ASP A 56 3.03 -12.18 0.24
C ASP A 56 3.45 -13.05 1.44
N LEU A 57 3.20 -14.37 1.40
CA LEU A 57 3.45 -15.27 2.53
C LEU A 57 4.86 -15.12 3.14
N LEU A 58 5.90 -15.02 2.32
CA LEU A 58 7.28 -14.88 2.81
C LEU A 58 7.47 -13.58 3.64
N LEU A 59 6.89 -12.46 3.20
CA LEU A 59 6.90 -11.22 3.96
C LEU A 59 6.12 -11.40 5.27
N VAL A 60 4.96 -12.05 5.22
CA VAL A 60 4.12 -12.26 6.41
C VAL A 60 4.81 -13.17 7.43
N GLU A 61 5.54 -14.20 7.01
CA GLU A 61 6.35 -15.06 7.88
C GLU A 61 7.44 -14.25 8.60
N ASN A 62 8.12 -13.34 7.90
CA ASN A 62 9.08 -12.42 8.52
C ASN A 62 8.42 -11.51 9.56
N LEU A 63 7.24 -10.94 9.25
CA LEU A 63 6.48 -10.10 10.19
C LEU A 63 6.05 -10.88 11.43
N VAL A 64 5.59 -12.11 11.28
CA VAL A 64 5.23 -12.99 12.41
C VAL A 64 6.43 -13.34 13.27
N SER A 65 7.56 -13.69 12.65
CA SER A 65 8.81 -13.98 13.35
C SER A 65 9.28 -12.78 14.18
N LYS A 66 9.17 -11.57 13.62
CA LYS A 66 9.67 -10.34 14.24
C LYS A 66 8.74 -9.75 15.31
N TYR A 67 7.46 -9.67 15.00
CA TYR A 67 6.48 -8.91 15.80
C TYR A 67 5.44 -9.80 16.48
N GLY A 68 5.53 -11.12 16.31
CA GLY A 68 4.61 -12.09 16.87
C GLY A 68 3.28 -12.17 16.11
N GLY A 69 2.30 -12.80 16.75
CA GLY A 69 1.01 -13.13 16.12
C GLY A 69 1.04 -14.45 15.34
N TRP A 70 0.06 -14.62 14.46
CA TRP A 70 -0.16 -15.86 13.72
C TRP A 70 -0.80 -15.58 12.35
N ILE A 71 -0.70 -16.56 11.45
CA ILE A 71 -1.24 -16.48 10.09
C ILE A 71 -2.55 -17.25 10.00
N ARG A 72 -3.58 -16.60 9.46
CA ARG A 72 -4.81 -17.26 9.05
C ARG A 72 -4.89 -17.33 7.53
N PHE A 73 -4.97 -18.53 6.98
CA PHE A 73 -5.17 -18.75 5.54
C PHE A 73 -6.65 -18.67 5.18
N LYS A 74 -7.00 -17.83 4.21
CA LYS A 74 -8.34 -17.71 3.61
C LYS A 74 -8.29 -18.22 2.18
N THR A 75 -8.14 -19.53 2.03
CA THR A 75 -7.93 -20.22 0.74
C THR A 75 -8.98 -19.89 -0.32
N LYS A 76 -10.25 -19.71 0.06
CA LYS A 76 -11.32 -19.32 -0.88
C LYS A 76 -11.16 -17.92 -1.47
N GLN A 77 -10.41 -17.04 -0.81
CA GLN A 77 -10.20 -15.65 -1.19
C GLN A 77 -8.79 -15.38 -1.73
N ASN A 78 -7.94 -16.41 -1.82
CA ASN A 78 -6.50 -16.30 -2.12
C ASN A 78 -5.82 -15.21 -1.28
N ALA A 79 -6.14 -15.19 0.02
CA ALA A 79 -5.65 -14.20 0.96
C ALA A 79 -5.15 -14.85 2.25
N ILE A 80 -4.18 -14.20 2.89
CA ILE A 80 -3.69 -14.52 4.22
C ILE A 80 -3.92 -13.34 5.16
N VAL A 81 -4.09 -13.62 6.44
CA VAL A 81 -4.27 -12.56 7.46
C VAL A 81 -3.26 -12.75 8.57
N TRP A 82 -2.35 -11.80 8.71
CA TRP A 82 -1.49 -11.69 9.87
C TRP A 82 -2.31 -11.10 11.02
N THR A 83 -2.40 -11.82 12.14
CA THR A 83 -3.24 -11.46 13.29
C THR A 83 -2.42 -11.46 14.58
N VAL A 84 -2.41 -10.33 15.29
CA VAL A 84 -1.71 -10.16 16.57
C VAL A 84 -2.71 -10.03 17.71
N THR A 85 -2.71 -11.00 18.62
CA THR A 85 -3.66 -11.12 19.76
C THR A 85 -2.98 -11.18 21.11
N LYS A 86 -1.76 -11.73 21.20
CA LYS A 86 -1.03 -11.85 22.46
C LYS A 86 -0.75 -10.47 23.03
N GLN A 87 -1.11 -10.25 24.30
CA GLN A 87 -1.04 -8.94 24.96
C GLN A 87 0.30 -8.24 24.77
N SER A 88 1.42 -8.93 25.04
CA SER A 88 2.78 -8.36 24.91
C SER A 88 3.07 -7.86 23.50
N ASP A 89 2.67 -8.65 22.50
CA ASP A 89 3.00 -8.42 21.10
C ASP A 89 2.08 -7.33 20.53
N LEU A 90 0.80 -7.34 20.93
CA LEU A 90 -0.18 -6.33 20.57
C LEU A 90 0.22 -4.95 21.12
N ILE A 91 0.64 -4.85 22.39
CA ILE A 91 1.13 -3.60 22.99
C ILE A 91 2.38 -3.11 22.25
N LYS A 92 3.34 -4.00 21.96
CA LYS A 92 4.56 -3.64 21.20
C LYS A 92 4.21 -3.11 19.81
N LEU A 93 3.36 -3.81 19.06
CA LEU A 93 2.98 -3.42 17.71
C LEU A 93 2.18 -2.10 17.70
N VAL A 94 1.24 -1.92 18.63
CA VAL A 94 0.50 -0.66 18.78
C VAL A 94 1.48 0.49 19.04
N ARG A 95 2.41 0.36 20.01
CA ARG A 95 3.42 1.39 20.26
C ARG A 95 4.30 1.67 19.03
N PHE A 96 4.60 0.64 18.25
CA PHE A 96 5.49 0.74 17.10
C PHE A 96 4.88 1.54 15.93
N ILE A 97 3.57 1.42 15.69
CA ILE A 97 2.88 2.20 14.64
C ILE A 97 2.30 3.52 15.15
N ASN A 98 2.15 3.68 16.48
CA ASN A 98 1.55 4.86 17.08
C ASN A 98 2.34 6.13 16.74
N GLY A 99 1.62 7.21 16.42
CA GLY A 99 2.22 8.46 15.97
C GLY A 99 2.58 8.52 14.48
N TYR A 100 2.39 7.44 13.70
CA TYR A 100 2.62 7.44 12.24
C TYR A 100 1.35 7.34 11.39
N LEU A 101 0.18 7.14 12.00
CA LEU A 101 -1.09 7.02 11.27
C LEU A 101 -1.53 8.37 10.70
N ARG A 102 -2.01 8.38 9.45
CA ARG A 102 -2.38 9.60 8.71
C ARG A 102 -3.81 9.58 8.16
N THR A 103 -4.57 8.54 8.44
CA THR A 103 -5.94 8.37 7.97
C THR A 103 -6.95 8.36 9.13
N PRO A 104 -8.25 8.49 8.83
CA PRO A 104 -9.31 8.30 9.81
C PRO A 104 -9.29 6.99 10.60
N LYS A 105 -8.56 5.95 10.16
CA LYS A 105 -8.43 4.69 10.93
C LYS A 105 -7.73 4.87 12.28
N ILE A 106 -7.04 5.99 12.51
CA ILE A 106 -6.51 6.33 13.84
C ILE A 106 -7.58 6.29 14.94
N TYR A 107 -8.84 6.54 14.60
CA TYR A 107 -9.96 6.37 15.51
C TYR A 107 -10.02 4.97 16.13
N GLU A 108 -9.88 3.93 15.31
CA GLU A 108 -9.91 2.54 15.80
C GLU A 108 -8.66 2.20 16.62
N LEU A 109 -7.50 2.73 16.24
CA LEU A 109 -6.27 2.55 17.00
C LEU A 109 -6.38 3.20 18.39
N ASN A 110 -6.90 4.42 18.47
CA ASN A 110 -7.09 5.12 19.75
C ASN A 110 -8.11 4.40 20.65
N LEU A 111 -9.16 3.78 20.08
CA LEU A 111 -10.06 2.91 20.86
C LEU A 111 -9.35 1.67 21.41
N LEU A 112 -8.47 1.06 20.61
CA LEU A 112 -7.65 -0.07 21.06
C LEU A 112 -6.65 0.37 22.15
N ILE A 113 -6.01 1.53 21.99
CA ILE A 113 -5.11 2.10 23.00
C ILE A 113 -5.84 2.31 24.32
N SER A 114 -7.04 2.92 24.30
CA SER A 114 -7.86 3.09 25.51
C SER A 114 -8.13 1.77 26.22
N TYR A 115 -8.51 0.72 25.47
CA TYR A 115 -8.68 -0.62 26.04
C TYR A 115 -7.39 -1.19 26.64
N LEU A 116 -6.25 -1.06 25.94
CA LEU A 116 -4.97 -1.58 26.41
C LEU A 116 -4.49 -0.86 27.68
N ASN A 117 -4.72 0.45 27.76
CA ASN A 117 -4.40 1.24 28.95
C ASN A 117 -5.28 0.83 30.13
N GLU A 118 -6.60 0.74 29.95
CA GLU A 118 -7.53 0.35 31.00
C GLU A 118 -7.28 -1.08 31.50
N LYS A 119 -7.07 -2.02 30.58
CA LYS A 119 -7.03 -3.44 30.92
C LYS A 119 -5.66 -3.93 31.37
N PHE A 120 -4.58 -3.32 30.87
CA PHE A 120 -3.22 -3.83 31.02
C PHE A 120 -2.22 -2.79 31.50
N ASP A 121 -2.68 -1.60 31.91
CA ASP A 121 -1.82 -0.49 32.34
C ASP A 121 -0.70 -0.19 31.32
N ALA A 122 -1.08 -0.21 30.03
CA ALA A 122 -0.12 -0.10 28.93
C ALA A 122 0.51 1.31 28.82
N ASN A 123 -0.05 2.34 29.46
CA ASN A 123 0.48 3.70 29.48
C ASN A 123 0.85 4.27 28.08
N ILE A 124 0.05 3.96 27.05
CA ILE A 124 0.24 4.42 25.67
C ILE A 124 -0.52 5.74 25.49
N VAL A 125 0.16 6.77 25.00
CA VAL A 125 -0.45 8.07 24.70
C VAL A 125 -1.19 8.02 23.36
N ASN A 126 -2.40 8.58 23.29
CA ASN A 126 -3.12 8.76 22.03
C ASN A 126 -2.48 9.88 21.21
N HIS A 127 -2.34 9.66 19.90
CA HIS A 127 -1.88 10.67 18.96
C HIS A 127 -3.03 11.16 18.05
N SER A 128 -2.86 12.36 17.52
CA SER A 128 -3.59 12.83 16.34
C SER A 128 -2.97 12.26 15.06
N MET A 129 -3.64 12.45 13.92
CA MET A 129 -3.07 12.09 12.61
C MET A 129 -1.72 12.80 12.40
N ASP A 130 -0.74 12.06 11.88
CA ASP A 130 0.58 12.58 11.51
C ASP A 130 0.49 13.42 10.24
N ILE A 131 0.91 14.68 10.34
CA ILE A 131 0.90 15.69 9.27
C ILE A 131 2.30 16.00 8.72
N SER A 132 3.32 15.25 9.13
CA SER A 132 4.68 15.45 8.62
C SER A 132 4.77 15.16 7.11
N LEU A 133 5.79 15.69 6.43
CA LEU A 133 5.93 15.53 4.97
C LEU A 133 5.95 14.05 4.57
N LEU A 134 5.25 13.70 3.48
CA LEU A 134 5.19 12.32 2.96
C LEU A 134 6.58 11.76 2.62
N SER A 135 7.52 12.62 2.23
CA SER A 135 8.91 12.27 1.91
C SER A 135 9.79 11.96 3.12
N ASN A 136 9.29 12.13 4.35
CA ASN A 136 10.11 11.98 5.55
C ASN A 136 10.21 10.53 6.04
N ASN A 137 9.34 9.64 5.57
CA ASN A 137 9.27 8.27 6.08
C ASN A 137 8.62 7.30 5.09
N TYR A 138 8.45 6.04 5.52
CA TYR A 138 7.95 4.94 4.71
C TYR A 138 6.41 4.86 4.63
N TRP A 139 5.68 5.77 5.27
CA TRP A 139 4.22 5.66 5.36
C TRP A 139 3.55 5.52 3.99
N LEU A 140 3.94 6.36 3.02
CA LEU A 140 3.36 6.31 1.68
C LEU A 140 3.73 5.01 0.95
N ALA A 141 4.93 4.46 1.17
CA ALA A 141 5.31 3.16 0.62
C ALA A 141 4.42 2.03 1.15
N GLY A 142 4.16 2.00 2.47
CA GLY A 142 3.24 1.03 3.08
C GLY A 142 1.81 1.18 2.56
N PHE A 143 1.33 2.41 2.43
CA PHE A 143 -0.02 2.69 1.92
C PHE A 143 -0.17 2.33 0.42
N ILE A 144 0.87 2.54 -0.39
CA ILE A 144 0.96 2.04 -1.78
C ILE A 144 0.99 0.51 -1.80
N ASP A 145 1.67 -0.12 -0.85
CA ASP A 145 1.71 -1.57 -0.75
C ASP A 145 0.37 -2.20 -0.35
N ALA A 146 -0.56 -1.43 0.20
CA ALA A 146 -1.94 -1.87 0.34
C ALA A 146 -2.74 -1.61 -0.96
N ASP A 147 -2.95 -0.34 -1.31
CA ASP A 147 -3.98 0.06 -2.28
C ASP A 147 -3.43 0.61 -3.62
N GLY A 148 -2.10 0.66 -3.79
CA GLY A 148 -1.45 1.21 -4.98
C GLY A 148 -1.46 0.26 -6.18
N GLY A 149 -1.56 0.84 -7.38
CA GLY A 149 -1.61 0.11 -8.65
C GLY A 149 -0.64 0.63 -9.70
N PHE A 150 0.26 -0.24 -10.14
CA PHE A 150 1.20 0.00 -11.25
C PHE A 150 0.65 -0.57 -12.55
N LYS A 151 0.23 0.32 -13.47
CA LYS A 151 -0.52 -0.04 -14.68
C LYS A 151 0.29 0.27 -15.94
N VAL A 152 0.32 -0.70 -16.86
CA VAL A 152 0.87 -0.52 -18.22
C VAL A 152 -0.27 -0.73 -19.22
N ARG A 153 -0.59 0.31 -19.98
CA ARG A 153 -1.51 0.24 -21.12
C ARG A 153 -0.68 0.06 -22.39
N TYR A 154 -1.08 -0.93 -23.18
CA TYR A 154 -0.63 -1.05 -24.57
C TYR A 154 -1.87 -1.40 -25.40
N SER A 155 -2.34 -0.45 -26.20
CA SER A 155 -3.41 -0.61 -27.18
C SER A 155 -2.78 -0.64 -28.57
N GLN A 156 -3.04 -1.69 -29.35
CA GLN A 156 -2.51 -1.82 -30.71
C GLN A 156 -3.32 -0.99 -31.72
N LYS A 157 -2.66 -0.56 -32.79
CA LYS A 157 -3.35 0.08 -33.92
C LYS A 157 -4.21 -0.97 -34.62
N ARG A 158 -5.49 -0.66 -34.82
CA ARG A 158 -6.40 -1.48 -35.61
C ARG A 158 -6.90 -0.69 -36.80
N ILE A 159 -6.93 -1.34 -37.95
CA ILE A 159 -7.38 -0.76 -39.22
C ILE A 159 -8.45 -1.71 -39.76
N ASP A 160 -9.56 -1.13 -40.20
CA ASP A 160 -10.59 -1.87 -40.93
C ASP A 160 -10.03 -2.29 -42.30
N GLU A 161 -10.02 -3.59 -42.59
CA GLU A 161 -9.35 -4.12 -43.78
C GLU A 161 -9.98 -3.64 -45.09
N LEU A 162 -11.30 -3.42 -45.09
CA LEU A 162 -12.08 -3.06 -46.28
C LEU A 162 -12.03 -1.54 -46.54
N THR A 163 -12.36 -0.75 -45.52
CA THR A 163 -12.49 0.70 -45.62
C THR A 163 -11.16 1.45 -45.37
N LYS A 164 -10.12 0.74 -44.93
CA LYS A 164 -8.81 1.28 -44.51
C LYS A 164 -8.90 2.31 -43.38
N LYS A 165 -10.04 2.42 -42.70
CA LYS A 165 -10.25 3.36 -41.59
C LYS A 165 -9.51 2.89 -40.34
N VAL A 166 -8.86 3.83 -39.64
CA VAL A 166 -8.23 3.55 -38.35
C VAL A 166 -9.30 3.40 -37.27
N LEU A 167 -9.49 2.18 -36.77
CA LEU A 167 -10.44 1.83 -35.71
C LEU A 167 -9.90 2.16 -34.32
N SER A 168 -8.59 2.02 -34.12
CA SER A 168 -7.91 2.45 -32.90
C SER A 168 -6.47 2.85 -33.19
N LYS A 169 -6.00 3.90 -32.52
CA LYS A 169 -4.59 4.31 -32.56
C LYS A 169 -3.77 3.44 -31.61
N GLU A 170 -2.50 3.23 -31.96
CA GLU A 170 -1.54 2.67 -31.02
C GLU A 170 -1.37 3.62 -29.84
N ARG A 171 -1.39 3.08 -28.61
CA ARG A 171 -1.15 3.86 -27.39
C ARG A 171 -0.43 3.01 -26.37
N ILE A 172 0.75 3.47 -25.99
CA ILE A 172 1.51 2.97 -24.84
C ILE A 172 1.42 4.03 -23.75
N GLU A 173 1.06 3.63 -22.54
CA GLU A 173 1.01 4.53 -21.39
C GLU A 173 1.42 3.76 -20.12
N VAL A 174 2.27 4.41 -19.33
CA VAL A 174 2.69 3.97 -18.01
C VAL A 174 1.95 4.82 -16.97
N ARG A 175 1.30 4.18 -16.00
CA ARG A 175 0.39 4.85 -15.06
C ARG A 175 0.58 4.31 -13.65
N PHE A 176 0.55 5.22 -12.68
CA PHE A 176 0.32 4.90 -11.26
C PHE A 176 -1.10 5.32 -10.88
N ALA A 177 -1.77 4.53 -10.06
CA ALA A 177 -3.06 4.87 -9.46
C ALA A 177 -3.10 4.45 -8.00
N LEU A 178 -3.65 5.29 -7.13
CA LEU A 178 -3.96 4.99 -5.73
C LEU A 178 -5.41 5.39 -5.47
N GLU A 179 -6.22 4.44 -5.04
CA GLU A 179 -7.65 4.63 -4.79
C GLU A 179 -7.94 4.40 -3.31
N GLN A 180 -8.82 5.23 -2.73
CA GLN A 180 -9.28 5.07 -1.35
C GLN A 180 -10.75 5.49 -1.23
N ARG A 181 -11.50 4.86 -0.32
CA ARG A 181 -12.89 5.25 -0.03
C ARG A 181 -12.97 6.71 0.40
N GLN A 182 -14.12 7.36 0.18
CA GLN A 182 -14.27 8.76 0.58
C GLN A 182 -14.31 8.93 2.09
N ASP A 183 -15.08 8.11 2.79
CA ASP A 183 -15.32 8.27 4.24
C ASP A 183 -15.08 6.96 5.01
N HIS A 184 -14.66 7.13 6.25
CA HIS A 184 -14.42 6.02 7.15
C HIS A 184 -15.74 5.42 7.66
N PRO A 185 -15.93 4.09 7.58
CA PRO A 185 -17.25 3.48 7.76
C PRO A 185 -17.83 3.61 9.18
N LYS A 186 -16.99 3.84 10.20
CA LYS A 186 -17.43 3.87 11.61
C LYS A 186 -17.69 5.28 12.16
N ASN A 187 -16.96 6.29 11.68
CA ASN A 187 -17.01 7.65 12.22
C ASN A 187 -17.26 8.71 11.13
N GLN A 188 -17.42 8.31 9.87
CA GLN A 188 -17.70 9.18 8.71
C GLN A 188 -16.63 10.26 8.47
N ALA A 189 -15.45 10.16 9.09
CA ALA A 189 -14.35 11.07 8.82
C ALA A 189 -13.79 10.81 7.42
N SER A 190 -13.53 11.88 6.68
CA SER A 190 -13.12 11.79 5.27
C SER A 190 -11.64 11.44 5.11
N TYR A 191 -11.32 10.68 4.07
CA TYR A 191 -9.96 10.44 3.59
C TYR A 191 -9.47 11.55 2.63
N GLN A 192 -10.30 12.57 2.36
CA GLN A 192 -9.99 13.60 1.38
C GLN A 192 -8.66 14.30 1.65
N ASP A 193 -8.38 14.67 2.91
CA ASP A 193 -7.18 15.44 3.26
C ASP A 193 -5.89 14.68 2.95
N ILE A 194 -5.79 13.42 3.36
CA ILE A 194 -4.60 12.60 3.08
C ILE A 194 -4.48 12.30 1.58
N MET A 195 -5.58 12.03 0.89
CA MET A 195 -5.57 11.79 -0.55
C MET A 195 -5.19 13.05 -1.34
N LYS A 196 -5.60 14.24 -0.85
CA LYS A 196 -5.22 15.53 -1.41
C LYS A 196 -3.74 15.82 -1.19
N GLN A 197 -3.21 15.54 0.00
CA GLN A 197 -1.77 15.63 0.28
C GLN A 197 -0.94 14.74 -0.65
N ILE A 198 -1.37 13.51 -0.91
CA ILE A 198 -0.71 12.60 -1.86
C ILE A 198 -0.80 13.14 -3.30
N ALA A 199 -1.97 13.65 -3.70
CA ALA A 199 -2.16 14.26 -5.02
C ALA A 199 -1.22 15.46 -5.23
N ASP A 200 -1.12 16.34 -4.23
CA ASP A 200 -0.27 17.53 -4.25
C ASP A 200 1.22 17.15 -4.27
N TYR A 201 1.62 16.16 -3.47
CA TYR A 201 2.98 15.62 -3.49
C TYR A 201 3.37 15.10 -4.89
N LEU A 202 2.45 14.40 -5.58
CA LEU A 202 2.66 13.91 -6.94
C LEU A 202 2.30 14.96 -8.03
N SER A 203 2.04 16.20 -7.64
CA SER A 203 1.72 17.32 -8.52
C SER A 203 0.53 17.06 -9.47
N VAL A 204 -0.50 16.35 -9.00
CA VAL A 204 -1.72 16.03 -9.77
C VAL A 204 -2.98 16.47 -9.02
N ASN A 205 -4.10 16.56 -9.75
CA ASN A 205 -5.38 16.84 -9.12
C ASN A 205 -5.96 15.56 -8.50
N LEU A 206 -6.49 15.69 -7.28
CA LEU A 206 -7.34 14.67 -6.69
C LEU A 206 -8.64 14.57 -7.50
N ARG A 207 -9.05 13.35 -7.82
CA ARG A 207 -10.28 13.08 -8.59
C ARG A 207 -11.18 12.11 -7.83
N ILE A 208 -12.39 11.92 -8.36
CA ILE A 208 -13.34 10.91 -7.90
C ILE A 208 -13.43 9.81 -8.95
N SER A 209 -13.29 8.55 -8.54
CA SER A 209 -13.67 7.38 -9.35
C SER A 209 -14.99 6.80 -8.85
N HIS A 210 -15.73 6.19 -9.77
CA HIS A 210 -17.04 5.60 -9.50
C HIS A 210 -17.00 4.10 -9.80
N HIS A 211 -17.25 3.27 -8.79
CA HIS A 211 -17.26 1.81 -8.93
C HIS A 211 -18.44 1.22 -8.18
N ASN A 212 -19.27 0.43 -8.85
CA ASN A 212 -20.40 -0.30 -8.24
C ASN A 212 -21.31 0.58 -7.37
N GLY A 213 -21.63 1.79 -7.85
CA GLY A 213 -22.47 2.75 -7.11
C GLY A 213 -21.78 3.43 -5.92
N LYS A 214 -20.46 3.29 -5.76
CA LYS A 214 -19.67 3.95 -4.72
C LYS A 214 -18.64 4.88 -5.32
N ASN A 215 -18.37 5.96 -4.59
CA ASN A 215 -17.37 6.95 -4.94
C ASN A 215 -16.08 6.69 -4.15
N TYR A 216 -14.95 6.93 -4.81
CA TYR A 216 -13.61 6.80 -4.23
C TYR A 216 -12.80 8.03 -4.59
N TRP A 217 -11.93 8.43 -3.68
CA TRP A 217 -10.84 9.34 -3.99
C TRP A 217 -9.80 8.60 -4.82
N ILE A 218 -9.33 9.22 -5.90
CA ILE A 218 -8.30 8.64 -6.76
C ILE A 218 -7.20 9.65 -7.09
N VAL A 219 -5.96 9.23 -6.86
CA VAL A 219 -4.75 9.87 -7.38
C VAL A 219 -4.28 9.03 -8.56
N GLU A 220 -4.28 9.57 -9.79
CA GLU A 220 -3.60 8.90 -10.91
C GLU A 220 -2.57 9.81 -11.56
N VAL A 221 -1.45 9.21 -11.93
CA VAL A 221 -0.32 9.88 -12.56
C VAL A 221 0.06 9.12 -13.82
N PHE A 222 0.14 9.83 -14.95
CA PHE A 222 0.55 9.28 -16.26
C PHE A 222 1.59 10.17 -16.96
N SER A 223 1.86 11.37 -16.44
CA SER A 223 2.93 12.22 -16.94
C SER A 223 4.28 11.68 -16.48
N VAL A 224 5.21 11.45 -17.40
CA VAL A 224 6.57 10.96 -17.11
C VAL A 224 7.28 11.85 -16.09
N ILE A 225 7.18 13.17 -16.23
CA ILE A 225 7.82 14.13 -15.31
C ILE A 225 7.27 13.97 -13.89
N LYS A 226 5.95 13.81 -13.75
CA LYS A 226 5.30 13.66 -12.44
C LYS A 226 5.52 12.27 -11.84
N LEU A 227 5.59 11.23 -12.68
CA LEU A 227 5.93 9.88 -12.26
C LEU A 227 7.35 9.79 -11.69
N GLN A 228 8.28 10.65 -12.13
CA GLN A 228 9.62 10.70 -11.55
C GLN A 228 9.59 10.99 -10.04
N LEU A 229 8.66 11.83 -9.56
CA LEU A 229 8.49 12.10 -8.12
C LEU A 229 8.18 10.83 -7.31
N LEU A 230 7.33 9.96 -7.86
CA LEU A 230 7.04 8.66 -7.26
C LEU A 230 8.25 7.73 -7.29
N VAL A 231 8.98 7.70 -8.40
CA VAL A 231 10.20 6.89 -8.55
C VAL A 231 11.26 7.33 -7.54
N ASP A 232 11.47 8.64 -7.39
CA ASP A 232 12.44 9.20 -6.44
C ASP A 232 12.07 8.85 -5.00
N TYR A 233 10.77 8.91 -4.65
CA TYR A 233 10.27 8.47 -3.35
C TYR A 233 10.54 6.98 -3.11
N LEU A 234 10.13 6.10 -4.04
CA LEU A 234 10.25 4.64 -3.88
C LEU A 234 11.70 4.14 -3.98
N ASN A 235 12.62 4.92 -4.54
CA ASN A 235 14.05 4.64 -4.47
C ASN A 235 14.62 4.80 -3.04
N ILE A 236 14.04 5.71 -2.25
CA ILE A 236 14.42 5.94 -0.85
C ILE A 236 13.62 4.99 0.06
N TYR A 237 12.33 4.84 -0.21
CA TYR A 237 11.39 4.05 0.58
C TYR A 237 10.77 2.92 -0.26
N PRO A 238 11.51 1.83 -0.48
CA PRO A 238 11.06 0.77 -1.38
C PRO A 238 9.87 -0.01 -0.81
N LEU A 239 9.00 -0.46 -1.73
CA LEU A 239 7.93 -1.41 -1.46
C LEU A 239 8.48 -2.75 -0.98
N LEU A 240 7.74 -3.43 -0.11
CA LEU A 240 8.10 -4.72 0.45
C LEU A 240 7.22 -5.86 -0.06
N THR A 241 5.93 -5.61 -0.34
CA THR A 241 5.03 -6.69 -0.80
C THR A 241 5.43 -7.23 -2.17
N ALA A 242 4.75 -8.27 -2.63
CA ALA A 242 4.88 -8.84 -3.96
C ALA A 242 4.73 -7.77 -5.07
N LYS A 243 4.00 -6.69 -4.80
CA LYS A 243 3.83 -5.51 -5.67
C LYS A 243 5.15 -4.81 -6.02
N SER A 244 6.19 -4.97 -5.21
CA SER A 244 7.56 -4.56 -5.57
C SER A 244 8.03 -5.16 -6.90
N ASN A 245 7.61 -6.39 -7.23
CA ASN A 245 7.90 -7.03 -8.52
C ASN A 245 7.19 -6.31 -9.67
N ASP A 246 5.93 -5.92 -9.47
CA ASP A 246 5.16 -5.15 -10.44
C ASP A 246 5.70 -3.74 -10.62
N TYR A 247 6.13 -3.10 -9.54
CA TYR A 247 6.82 -1.81 -9.59
C TYR A 247 8.12 -1.90 -10.39
N ARG A 248 8.96 -2.92 -10.18
CA ARG A 248 10.22 -3.10 -10.92
C ARG A 248 9.99 -3.27 -12.42
N ASP A 249 8.99 -4.08 -12.81
CA ASP A 249 8.66 -4.24 -14.22
C ASP A 249 8.01 -2.98 -14.81
N TRP A 250 7.16 -2.29 -14.04
CA TRP A 250 6.61 -1.00 -14.41
C TRP A 250 7.71 0.06 -14.58
N LEU A 251 8.76 0.03 -13.76
CA LEU A 251 9.90 0.96 -13.84
C LEU A 251 10.69 0.77 -15.13
N LYS A 252 10.85 -0.48 -15.60
CA LYS A 252 11.46 -0.75 -16.92
C LYS A 252 10.65 -0.10 -18.04
N VAL A 253 9.32 -0.21 -17.99
CA VAL A 253 8.44 0.44 -18.98
C VAL A 253 8.49 1.96 -18.85
N PHE A 254 8.51 2.49 -17.63
CA PHE A 254 8.70 3.93 -17.39
C PHE A 254 9.97 4.46 -18.06
N GLU A 255 11.10 3.77 -17.92
CA GLU A 255 12.36 4.16 -18.57
C GLU A 255 12.31 4.09 -20.11
N LEU A 256 11.62 3.09 -20.68
CA LEU A 256 11.37 3.01 -22.12
C LEU A 256 10.50 4.16 -22.63
N VAL A 257 9.51 4.58 -21.83
CA VAL A 257 8.66 5.72 -22.15
C VAL A 257 9.45 7.03 -22.05
N LYS A 258 10.18 7.22 -20.96
CA LYS A 258 11.02 8.39 -20.68
C LYS A 258 12.10 8.63 -21.75
N THR A 259 12.66 7.55 -22.31
CA THR A 259 13.71 7.62 -23.35
C THR A 259 13.17 7.49 -24.77
N ASN A 260 11.85 7.52 -24.98
CA ASN A 260 11.17 7.29 -26.27
C ASN A 260 11.44 5.92 -26.95
N LYS A 261 12.16 5.01 -26.29
CA LYS A 261 12.44 3.65 -26.81
C LYS A 261 11.19 2.78 -26.95
N HIS A 262 10.11 3.10 -26.23
CA HIS A 262 8.80 2.47 -26.40
C HIS A 262 8.21 2.57 -27.83
N LEU A 263 8.72 3.48 -28.67
CA LEU A 263 8.29 3.63 -30.06
C LEU A 263 8.97 2.63 -31.02
N THR A 264 10.05 1.99 -30.57
CA THR A 264 10.80 0.99 -31.36
C THR A 264 10.14 -0.38 -31.26
N GLU A 265 10.30 -1.23 -32.28
CA GLU A 265 9.78 -2.61 -32.26
C GLU A 265 10.37 -3.44 -31.11
N SER A 266 11.67 -3.28 -30.83
CA SER A 266 12.32 -3.90 -29.68
C SER A 266 11.69 -3.45 -28.35
N GLY A 267 11.47 -2.14 -28.18
CA GLY A 267 10.81 -1.58 -27.00
C GLY A 267 9.37 -2.08 -26.83
N LYS A 268 8.60 -2.15 -27.92
CA LYS A 268 7.22 -2.68 -27.92
C LYS A 268 7.18 -4.15 -27.50
N SER A 269 8.08 -4.97 -28.03
CA SER A 269 8.19 -6.39 -27.66
C SER A 269 8.51 -6.58 -26.17
N ILE A 270 9.43 -5.77 -25.62
CA ILE A 270 9.73 -5.76 -24.18
C ILE A 270 8.49 -5.39 -23.35
N ILE A 271 7.76 -4.34 -23.76
CA ILE A 271 6.55 -3.88 -23.07
C ILE A 271 5.45 -4.94 -23.10
N GLU A 272 5.26 -5.62 -24.22
CA GLU A 272 4.29 -6.70 -24.37
C GLU A 272 4.61 -7.87 -23.41
N ASN A 273 5.87 -8.30 -23.37
CA ASN A 273 6.32 -9.35 -22.44
C ASN A 273 6.19 -8.94 -20.96
N ILE A 274 6.50 -7.69 -20.62
CA ILE A 274 6.28 -7.19 -19.25
C ILE A 274 4.79 -7.22 -18.91
N LYS A 275 3.94 -6.72 -19.80
CA LYS A 275 2.49 -6.66 -19.59
C LYS A 275 1.86 -8.05 -19.44
N SER A 276 2.41 -9.08 -20.09
CA SER A 276 1.94 -10.47 -19.93
C SER A 276 2.36 -11.11 -18.61
N ASN A 277 3.32 -10.55 -17.87
CA ASN A 277 3.91 -11.13 -16.67
C ASN A 277 3.77 -10.27 -15.39
N MET A 278 3.02 -9.16 -15.44
CA MET A 278 2.79 -8.27 -14.29
C MET A 278 1.38 -8.38 -13.71
N ASN A 279 1.21 -7.87 -12.49
CA ASN A 279 -0.04 -7.82 -11.74
C ASN A 279 -0.67 -9.22 -11.65
N ARG A 280 -1.98 -9.36 -11.96
CA ARG A 280 -2.73 -10.63 -11.90
C ARG A 280 -2.19 -11.74 -12.80
N LYS A 281 -1.30 -11.43 -13.75
CA LYS A 281 -0.68 -12.43 -14.65
C LYS A 281 0.67 -12.94 -14.15
N ARG A 282 1.20 -12.37 -13.08
CA ARG A 282 2.50 -12.76 -12.53
C ARG A 282 2.43 -14.14 -11.87
N THR A 283 3.41 -14.97 -12.18
CA THR A 283 3.56 -16.32 -11.59
C THR A 283 4.93 -16.50 -10.90
N VAL A 284 5.88 -15.60 -11.14
CA VAL A 284 7.24 -15.65 -10.56
C VAL A 284 7.47 -14.39 -9.73
N PHE A 285 7.93 -14.58 -8.50
CA PHE A 285 8.22 -13.53 -7.54
C PHE A 285 9.67 -13.63 -7.07
N ASP A 286 10.37 -12.51 -7.14
CA ASP A 286 11.69 -12.34 -6.56
C ASP A 286 11.55 -11.53 -5.26
N TRP A 287 12.08 -12.12 -4.19
CA TRP A 287 12.00 -11.66 -2.81
C TRP A 287 13.39 -11.33 -2.24
N SER A 288 14.40 -11.16 -3.09
CA SER A 288 15.76 -10.80 -2.67
C SER A 288 15.83 -9.50 -1.85
N HIS A 289 14.84 -8.61 -1.97
CA HIS A 289 14.79 -7.34 -1.22
C HIS A 289 14.29 -7.46 0.23
N ILE A 290 13.77 -8.62 0.63
CA ILE A 290 13.31 -8.90 2.01
C ILE A 290 14.15 -9.96 2.74
N LYS A 291 15.13 -10.55 2.05
CA LYS A 291 16.06 -11.55 2.61
C LYS A 291 17.28 -10.91 3.22
#